data_AF-A0A8E2H5J4-F1
#
_entry.id   AF-A0A8E2H5J4-F1
#
_cell.length_a   1.000
_cell.length_b   1.000
_cell.length_c   1.000
_cell.angle_alpha   90.00
_cell.angle_beta   90.00
_cell.angle_gamma   90.00
#
_symmetry.space_group_name_H-M   'P 1'
#
loop_
_entity.id
_entity.type
_entity.pdbx_description
1 polymer ?
#
loop_
_entity_poly.entity_id
_entity_poly.type
_entity_poly.pdbx_seq_one_letter_code
_entity_poly.pdbx_strand_id
1 'polypeptide(L)'
;MVQHRTDEELVNLALIEAVYRDVLGPLDPDQVDRYFRPDYIQHSPMAETGAKGLKSFLRWARDRAPDATHDVKRLFVDGDHVIAHVHVVIEPDTRGNAVIDIFRVADGLVAEHWDASQPVPEQSANTNGMF
;
A
#
# COMPACT_ATOMS: atom_id res chain seq x y z
N MET A 1 -21.35 -20.13 4.37
CA MET A 1 -20.05 -20.74 4.73
C MET A 1 -19.26 -19.66 5.44
N VAL A 2 -18.92 -19.92 6.70
CA VAL A 2 -18.21 -18.95 7.54
C VAL A 2 -16.73 -19.18 7.30
N GLN A 3 -16.05 -18.21 6.70
CA GLN A 3 -14.60 -18.18 6.68
C GLN A 3 -14.22 -16.95 7.51
N HIS A 4 -14.07 -17.16 8.81
CA HIS A 4 -13.58 -16.12 9.71
C HIS A 4 -12.07 -16.30 9.81
N ARG A 5 -11.37 -15.25 9.37
CA ARG A 5 -9.93 -15.06 9.43
C ARG A 5 -9.39 -15.47 10.81
N THR A 6 -8.16 -15.98 10.86
CA THR A 6 -7.48 -16.26 12.12
C THR A 6 -7.18 -14.96 12.88
N ASP A 7 -6.89 -15.06 14.17
CA ASP A 7 -6.47 -13.90 14.97
C ASP A 7 -5.20 -13.24 14.39
N GLU A 8 -4.27 -14.06 13.87
CA GLU A 8 -3.06 -13.58 13.20
C GLU A 8 -3.39 -12.82 11.91
N GLU A 9 -4.29 -13.35 11.09
CA GLU A 9 -4.74 -12.67 9.86
C GLU A 9 -5.44 -11.33 10.16
N LEU A 10 -6.20 -11.25 11.26
CA LEU A 10 -6.81 -9.99 11.71
C LEU A 10 -5.76 -8.98 12.17
N VAL A 11 -4.69 -9.43 12.85
CA VAL A 11 -3.56 -8.58 13.22
C VAL A 11 -2.82 -8.09 11.98
N ASN A 12 -2.59 -8.95 10.99
CA ASN A 12 -1.91 -8.59 9.74
C ASN A 12 -2.72 -7.56 8.94
N LEU A 13 -4.04 -7.70 8.88
CA LEU A 13 -4.91 -6.69 8.28
C LEU A 13 -4.79 -5.34 9.01
N ALA A 14 -4.90 -5.34 10.34
CA ALA A 14 -4.79 -4.12 11.14
C ALA A 14 -3.42 -3.44 10.98
N LEU A 15 -2.35 -4.22 10.83
CA LEU A 15 -1.01 -3.71 10.51
C LEU A 15 -1.03 -2.95 9.18
N ILE A 16 -1.58 -3.52 8.12
CA ILE A 16 -1.61 -2.86 6.80
C ILE A 16 -2.56 -1.66 6.78
N GLU A 17 -3.69 -1.71 7.49
CA GLU A 17 -4.55 -0.53 7.69
C GLU A 17 -3.76 0.61 8.37
N ALA A 18 -2.96 0.30 9.39
CA ALA A 18 -2.11 1.27 10.06
C ALA A 18 -1.00 1.80 9.14
N VAL A 19 -0.41 0.95 8.28
CA VAL A 19 0.56 1.36 7.26
C VAL A 19 -0.02 2.41 6.32
N TYR A 20 -1.24 2.21 5.79
CA TYR A 20 -1.88 3.22 4.95
C TYR A 20 -2.21 4.49 5.72
N ARG A 21 -2.74 4.37 6.95
CA ARG A 21 -3.15 5.53 7.75
C ARG A 21 -1.98 6.39 8.19
N ASP A 22 -0.88 5.77 8.62
CA ASP A 22 0.20 6.46 9.32
C ASP A 22 1.43 6.68 8.43
N VAL A 23 1.66 5.85 7.40
CA VAL A 23 2.86 5.91 6.55
C VAL A 23 2.51 6.39 5.14
N LEU A 24 1.72 5.60 4.39
CA LEU A 24 1.55 5.81 2.95
C LEU A 24 0.60 6.97 2.63
N GLY A 25 -0.52 7.07 3.35
CA GLY A 25 -1.49 8.16 3.18
C GLY A 25 -0.88 9.53 3.46
N PRO A 26 -0.26 9.75 4.64
CA PRO A 26 0.40 11.03 4.98
C PRO A 26 1.77 11.23 4.32
N LEU A 27 2.29 10.22 3.62
CA LEU A 27 3.67 10.19 3.11
C LEU A 27 4.71 10.46 4.22
N ASP A 28 4.53 9.86 5.40
CA ASP A 28 5.34 10.13 6.59
C ASP A 28 6.50 9.13 6.76
N PRO A 29 7.76 9.54 6.45
CA PRO A 29 8.92 8.67 6.64
C PRO A 29 9.24 8.37 8.10
N ASP A 30 8.74 9.16 9.05
CA ASP A 30 9.09 9.03 10.48
C ASP A 30 8.34 7.86 11.12
N GLN A 31 7.26 7.38 10.50
CA GLN A 31 6.49 6.21 10.95
C GLN A 31 7.06 4.88 10.44
N VAL A 32 7.96 4.88 9.45
CA VAL A 32 8.38 3.65 8.75
C VAL A 32 8.93 2.58 9.69
N ASP A 33 9.78 2.96 10.66
CA ASP A 33 10.44 1.99 11.55
C ASP A 33 9.48 1.31 12.52
N ARG A 34 8.24 1.81 12.65
CA ARG A 34 7.20 1.19 13.47
C ARG A 34 6.52 0.00 12.78
N TYR A 35 6.53 -0.01 11.45
CA TYR A 35 5.70 -0.90 10.66
C TYR A 35 6.48 -1.79 9.69
N PHE A 36 7.68 -1.38 9.29
CA PHE A 36 8.50 -2.09 8.31
C PHE A 36 9.76 -2.63 8.96
N ARG A 37 10.19 -3.81 8.52
CA ARG A 37 11.52 -4.31 8.87
C ARG A 37 12.60 -3.40 8.27
N PRO A 38 13.74 -3.22 8.95
CA PRO A 38 14.88 -2.47 8.38
C PRO A 38 15.35 -3.02 7.02
N ASP A 39 15.25 -4.35 6.86
CA ASP A 39 15.68 -5.13 5.70
C ASP A 39 14.52 -5.55 4.77
N TYR A 40 13.34 -4.91 4.85
CA TYR A 40 12.20 -5.32 4.03
C TYR A 40 12.55 -5.32 2.53
N ILE A 41 12.05 -6.31 1.80
CA ILE A 41 12.33 -6.50 0.39
C ILE A 41 11.32 -5.71 -0.46
N GLN A 42 11.81 -4.84 -1.33
CA GLN A 42 10.99 -4.03 -2.24
C GLN A 42 11.09 -4.56 -3.66
N HIS A 43 9.96 -4.94 -4.24
CA HIS A 43 9.88 -5.36 -5.65
C HIS A 43 9.32 -4.26 -6.57
N SER A 44 8.61 -3.28 -6.03
CA SER A 44 8.16 -2.12 -6.81
C SER A 44 9.37 -1.34 -7.35
N PRO A 45 9.44 -1.05 -8.66
CA PRO A 45 10.63 -0.48 -9.29
C PRO A 45 10.90 0.98 -8.91
N MET A 46 9.97 1.63 -8.21
CA MET A 46 10.06 3.06 -7.87
C MET A 46 10.86 3.35 -6.60
N ALA A 47 11.12 2.35 -5.76
CA ALA A 47 11.82 2.53 -4.50
C ALA A 47 12.95 1.50 -4.31
N GLU A 48 14.04 1.91 -3.66
CA GLU A 48 15.09 0.98 -3.23
C GLU A 48 14.59 0.08 -2.09
N THR A 49 15.18 -1.11 -1.98
CA THR A 49 14.89 -2.05 -0.90
C THR A 49 15.29 -1.51 0.49
N GLY A 50 14.61 -1.99 1.54
CA GLY A 50 14.88 -1.67 2.93
C GLY A 50 14.25 -0.37 3.41
N ALA A 51 14.08 -0.22 4.73
CA ALA A 51 13.37 0.90 5.35
C ALA A 51 13.96 2.28 4.97
N LYS A 52 15.28 2.34 4.76
CA LYS A 52 15.95 3.56 4.29
C LYS A 52 15.52 3.97 2.88
N GLY A 53 15.34 3.00 1.98
CA GLY A 53 14.85 3.22 0.62
C GLY A 53 13.43 3.78 0.64
N LEU A 54 12.55 3.15 1.41
CA LEU A 54 11.16 3.62 1.60
C LEU A 54 11.10 5.05 2.14
N LYS A 55 11.86 5.35 3.20
CA LYS A 55 11.92 6.70 3.78
C LYS A 55 12.34 7.76 2.76
N SER A 56 13.28 7.42 1.88
CA SER A 56 13.74 8.33 0.82
C SER A 56 12.67 8.54 -0.25
N PHE A 57 11.98 7.46 -0.64
CA PHE A 57 10.83 7.53 -1.53
C PHE A 57 9.70 8.40 -0.97
N LEU A 58 9.31 8.20 0.30
CA LEU A 58 8.24 8.97 0.95
C LEU A 58 8.56 10.46 1.02
N ARG A 59 9.80 10.84 1.36
CA ARG A 59 10.23 12.25 1.32
C ARG A 59 10.11 12.82 -0.09
N TRP A 60 10.62 12.10 -1.09
CA TRP A 60 10.56 12.53 -2.48
C TRP A 60 9.11 12.68 -2.98
N ALA A 61 8.24 11.76 -2.60
CA ALA A 61 6.82 11.76 -2.96
C ALA A 61 6.11 12.95 -2.29
N ARG A 62 6.33 13.16 -1.00
CA ARG A 62 5.73 14.27 -0.24
C ARG A 62 6.10 15.64 -0.80
N ASP A 63 7.35 15.82 -1.24
CA ASP A 63 7.80 17.08 -1.83
C ASP A 63 7.16 17.36 -3.21
N ARG A 64 6.70 16.32 -3.92
CA ARG A 64 6.16 16.42 -5.28
C ARG A 64 4.65 16.38 -5.36
N ALA A 65 4.04 15.60 -4.48
CA ALA A 65 2.61 15.34 -4.46
C ALA A 65 2.12 15.32 -2.99
N PRO A 66 2.20 16.45 -2.28
CA PRO A 66 1.78 16.52 -0.87
C PRO A 66 0.29 16.25 -0.69
N ASP A 67 -0.50 16.48 -1.74
CA ASP A 67 -1.95 16.25 -1.78
C ASP A 67 -2.32 14.88 -2.36
N ALA A 68 -1.34 13.98 -2.53
CA ALA A 68 -1.62 12.63 -3.01
C ALA A 68 -2.54 11.88 -2.05
N THR A 69 -3.48 11.12 -2.59
CA THR A 69 -4.42 10.31 -1.79
C THR A 69 -4.27 8.83 -2.12
N HIS A 70 -4.41 8.01 -1.07
CA HIS A 70 -4.42 6.55 -1.15
C HIS A 70 -5.74 6.05 -0.54
N ASP A 71 -6.75 5.84 -1.38
CA ASP A 71 -8.06 5.39 -0.94
C ASP A 71 -8.16 3.86 -1.04
N VAL A 72 -7.99 3.19 0.11
CA VAL A 72 -8.05 1.73 0.22
C VAL A 72 -9.49 1.26 0.05
N LYS A 73 -9.77 0.61 -1.08
CA LYS A 73 -11.13 0.14 -1.41
C LYS A 73 -11.47 -1.18 -0.73
N ARG A 74 -10.48 -2.02 -0.48
CA ARG A 74 -10.60 -3.33 0.19
C ARG A 74 -9.25 -3.93 0.50
N LEU A 75 -9.25 -4.78 1.53
CA LEU A 75 -8.11 -5.59 1.94
C LEU A 75 -8.51 -7.07 2.00
N PHE A 76 -7.58 -7.92 1.58
CA PHE A 76 -7.65 -9.37 1.71
C PHE A 76 -6.43 -9.86 2.49
N VAL A 77 -6.56 -11.02 3.12
CA VAL A 77 -5.47 -11.64 3.87
C VAL A 77 -5.53 -13.15 3.66
N ASP A 78 -4.35 -13.74 3.51
CA ASP A 78 -4.12 -15.18 3.46
C ASP A 78 -2.83 -15.46 4.23
N GLY A 79 -2.98 -15.92 5.48
CA GLY A 79 -1.86 -16.12 6.39
C GLY A 79 -1.05 -14.83 6.62
N ASP A 80 0.22 -14.86 6.20
CA ASP A 80 1.16 -13.75 6.33
C ASP A 80 1.13 -12.75 5.16
N HIS A 81 0.30 -12.99 4.14
CA HIS A 81 0.15 -12.09 3.01
C HIS A 81 -1.13 -11.25 3.13
N VAL A 82 -1.00 -9.95 2.90
CA VAL A 82 -2.12 -9.00 2.85
C VAL A 82 -2.12 -8.30 1.50
N ILE A 83 -3.28 -8.27 0.84
CA ILE A 83 -3.46 -7.66 -0.48
C ILE A 83 -4.38 -6.45 -0.33
N ALA A 84 -3.94 -5.30 -0.82
CA ALA A 84 -4.72 -4.08 -0.85
C ALA A 84 -5.10 -3.71 -2.28
N HIS A 85 -6.36 -3.33 -2.49
CA HIS A 85 -6.79 -2.69 -3.72
C HIS A 85 -7.08 -1.22 -3.43
N VAL A 86 -6.29 -0.34 -4.06
CA VAL A 86 -6.18 1.07 -3.68
C VAL A 86 -6.42 1.95 -4.90
N HIS A 87 -7.18 3.02 -4.72
CA HIS A 87 -7.25 4.11 -5.68
C HIS A 87 -6.24 5.18 -5.28
N VAL A 88 -5.20 5.34 -6.09
CA VAL A 88 -4.13 6.31 -5.83
C VAL A 88 -4.27 7.50 -6.77
N VAL A 89 -4.41 8.69 -6.22
CA VAL A 89 -4.47 9.96 -6.98
C VAL A 89 -3.29 10.81 -6.55
N ILE A 90 -2.30 10.98 -7.44
CA ILE A 90 -1.06 11.75 -7.17
C ILE A 90 -1.29 13.24 -7.44
N GLU A 91 -1.90 13.56 -8.58
CA GLU A 91 -2.27 14.92 -8.95
C GLU A 91 -3.78 15.11 -8.66
N PRO A 92 -4.18 16.11 -7.87
CA PRO A 92 -5.58 16.41 -7.62
C PRO A 92 -6.40 16.54 -8.90
N ASP A 93 -7.67 16.16 -8.84
CA ASP A 93 -8.62 16.20 -9.96
C ASP A 93 -8.27 15.32 -11.18
N THR A 94 -7.28 14.42 -11.05
CA THR A 94 -6.99 13.39 -12.06
C THR A 94 -7.68 12.07 -11.76
N ARG A 95 -7.78 11.18 -12.76
CA ARG A 95 -8.39 9.85 -12.60
C ARG A 95 -7.59 8.92 -11.68
N GLY A 96 -6.29 9.17 -11.52
CA GLY A 96 -5.39 8.34 -10.72
C GLY A 96 -5.14 6.95 -11.30
N ASN A 97 -4.71 6.04 -10.43
CA ASN A 97 -4.35 4.67 -10.73
C ASN A 97 -5.11 3.69 -9.81
N ALA A 98 -5.47 2.54 -10.34
CA ALA A 98 -5.83 1.37 -9.55
C ALA A 98 -4.55 0.59 -9.24
N VAL A 99 -4.27 0.40 -7.96
CA VAL A 99 -3.07 -0.28 -7.48
C VAL A 99 -3.48 -1.52 -6.70
N ILE A 100 -2.81 -2.63 -6.99
CA ILE A 100 -2.82 -3.82 -6.14
C ILE A 100 -1.46 -3.88 -5.45
N ASP A 101 -1.46 -3.66 -4.14
CA ASP A 101 -0.29 -3.85 -3.30
C ASP A 101 -0.40 -5.22 -2.62
N ILE A 102 0.71 -5.95 -2.56
CA ILE A 102 0.83 -7.22 -1.84
C ILE A 102 1.94 -7.05 -0.81
N PHE A 103 1.61 -7.28 0.46
CA PHE A 103 2.53 -7.22 1.57
C PHE A 103 2.71 -8.61 2.17
N ARG A 104 3.94 -8.99 2.49
CA ARG A 104 4.22 -10.11 3.38
C ARG A 104 4.62 -9.59 4.75
N VAL A 105 4.03 -10.15 5.79
CA VAL A 105 4.31 -9.81 7.20
C VAL A 105 5.24 -10.87 7.79
N ALA A 106 6.21 -10.46 8.59
CA ALA A 106 6.99 -11.35 9.43
C ALA A 106 7.35 -10.64 10.73
N ASP A 107 7.24 -11.37 11.84
CA ASP A 107 7.53 -10.86 13.19
C ASP A 107 6.73 -9.57 13.52
N GLY A 108 5.49 -9.48 13.03
CA GLY A 108 4.61 -8.32 13.23
C GLY A 108 4.96 -7.07 12.42
N LEU A 109 5.87 -7.18 11.45
CA LEU A 109 6.32 -6.07 10.59
C LEU A 109 6.21 -6.44 9.11
N VAL A 110 6.04 -5.44 8.25
CA VAL A 110 6.12 -5.62 6.80
C VAL A 110 7.54 -6.03 6.42
N ALA A 111 7.66 -7.20 5.82
CA ALA A 111 8.92 -7.83 5.45
C ALA A 111 9.18 -7.79 3.94
N GLU A 112 8.12 -7.67 3.14
CA GLU A 112 8.23 -7.70 1.68
C GLU A 112 7.03 -7.04 1.03
N HIS A 113 7.24 -6.42 -0.14
CA HIS A 113 6.21 -5.68 -0.86
C HIS A 113 6.34 -5.85 -2.38
N TRP A 114 5.21 -6.06 -3.05
CA TRP A 114 5.03 -6.02 -4.50
C TRP A 114 3.86 -5.11 -4.84
N ASP A 115 3.91 -4.46 -6.01
CA ASP A 115 2.76 -3.76 -6.55
C ASP A 115 2.51 -4.07 -8.04
N ALA A 116 1.29 -3.78 -8.46
CA ALA A 116 0.94 -3.56 -9.85
C ALA A 116 0.04 -2.34 -9.92
N SER A 117 0.41 -1.38 -10.76
CA SER A 117 -0.30 -0.11 -10.93
C SER A 117 -0.83 0.03 -12.35
N GLN A 118 -2.10 0.38 -12.47
CA GLN A 118 -2.76 0.62 -13.75
C GLN A 118 -3.47 1.98 -13.74
N PRO A 119 -3.23 2.86 -14.72
CA PRO A 119 -3.99 4.10 -14.86
C PRO A 119 -5.48 3.82 -15.01
N VAL A 120 -6.32 4.57 -14.27
CA VAL A 120 -7.77 4.51 -14.46
C VAL A 120 -8.08 5.05 -15.86
N PRO A 121 -8.72 4.25 -16.75
CA PRO A 121 -8.85 4.60 -18.15
C PRO A 121 -9.84 5.75 -18.37
N GLU A 122 -9.63 6.54 -19.41
CA GLU A 122 -10.60 7.54 -19.85
C GLU A 122 -11.87 6.91 -20.42
N GLN A 123 -11.68 5.82 -21.15
CA GLN A 123 -12.72 5.10 -21.86
C GLN A 123 -12.69 3.66 -21.38
N SER A 124 -13.84 3.16 -20.94
CA SER A 124 -14.02 1.77 -20.53
C SER A 124 -15.10 1.13 -21.40
N ALA A 125 -14.90 -0.14 -21.74
CA ALA A 125 -15.94 -0.95 -22.37
C ALA A 125 -17.06 -1.31 -21.38
N ASN A 126 -16.79 -1.26 -20.06
CA ASN A 126 -17.76 -1.54 -19.00
C ASN A 126 -18.25 -0.24 -18.34
N THR A 127 -19.35 -0.33 -17.60
CA THR A 127 -19.90 0.75 -16.76
C THR A 127 -19.60 0.57 -15.26
N ASN A 128 -18.87 -0.47 -14.87
CA ASN A 128 -18.66 -0.84 -13.48
C ASN A 128 -17.52 -0.05 -12.83
N GLY A 129 -16.59 0.47 -13.63
CA GLY A 129 -15.37 1.09 -13.14
C GLY A 129 -14.29 0.06 -12.78
N MET A 130 -13.18 0.56 -12.22
CA MET A 130 -12.03 -0.27 -11.81
C MET A 130 -12.13 -0.79 -10.37
N PHE A 131 -13.05 -0.25 -9.55
CA PHE A 131 -13.12 -0.49 -8.10
C PHE A 131 -14.46 -1.07 -7.68
#